data_AF-A0A6S7JJM4-F1
#
_entry.id   AF-A0A6S7JJM4-F1
#
_cell.length_a   1.000
_cell.length_b   1.000
_cell.length_c   1.000
_cell.angle_alpha   90.00
_cell.angle_beta   90.00
_cell.angle_gamma   90.00
#
_symmetry.space_group_name_H-M   'P 1'
#
loop_
_entity.id
_entity.type
_entity.pdbx_description
1 polymer ?
#
loop_
_entity_poly.entity_id
_entity_poly.type
_entity_poly.pdbx_seq_one_letter_code
_entity_poly.pdbx_strand_id
1 'polypeptide(L)'
;MLFIFREVMTRSFPEFYDYYISVAKEKSFLSGKQMQDPFGDKRGKFDYESILAKLEKIKSSLDTKQARCSSDLSGESSGDN
;
A
#
# COMPACT_ATOMS: atom_id res chain seq x y z
N MET A 1 -5.32 8.81 19.38
CA MET A 1 -5.70 7.41 19.07
C MET A 1 -5.51 7.04 17.59
N LEU A 2 -5.91 7.88 16.61
CA LEU A 2 -5.75 7.63 15.16
C LEU A 2 -4.30 7.39 14.68
N PHE A 3 -3.31 7.94 15.39
CA PHE A 3 -1.90 7.87 14.98
C PHE A 3 -1.32 6.44 15.04
N ILE A 4 -1.71 5.67 16.06
CA ILE A 4 -1.21 4.30 16.27
C ILE A 4 -1.71 3.37 15.15
N PHE A 5 -2.99 3.45 14.80
CA PHE A 5 -3.55 2.63 13.73
C PHE A 5 -2.89 2.90 12.38
N ARG A 6 -2.60 4.17 12.08
CA ARG A 6 -1.91 4.55 10.84
C ARG A 6 -0.49 3.98 10.79
N GLU A 7 0.24 4.00 11.91
CA GLU A 7 1.59 3.45 11.98
C GLU A 7 1.59 1.93 11.80
N VAL A 8 0.69 1.23 12.50
CA VAL A 8 0.52 -0.22 12.35
C VAL A 8 0.19 -0.60 10.91
N MET A 9 -0.79 0.07 10.28
CA MET A 9 -1.12 -0.19 8.87
C MET A 9 0.05 0.08 7.92
N THR A 10 0.84 1.12 8.21
CA THR A 10 1.99 1.48 7.36
C THR A 10 3.08 0.41 7.45
N ARG A 11 3.29 -0.18 8.63
CA ARG A 11 4.25 -1.26 8.85
C ARG A 11 3.78 -2.59 8.27
N SER A 12 2.49 -2.91 8.40
CA SER A 12 1.93 -4.16 7.90
C SER A 12 1.71 -4.15 6.39
N PHE A 13 1.51 -2.99 5.76
CA PHE A 13 1.21 -2.92 4.32
C PHE A 13 2.27 -3.61 3.44
N PRO A 14 3.59 -3.37 3.61
CA PRO A 14 4.62 -4.09 2.87
C PRO A 14 4.58 -5.61 3.03
N GLU A 15 4.17 -6.12 4.19
CA GLU A 15 4.11 -7.57 4.47
C GLU A 15 3.04 -8.27 3.63
N PHE A 16 1.96 -7.54 3.29
CA PHE A 16 0.86 -8.06 2.47
C PHE A 16 0.89 -7.56 1.02
N TYR A 17 1.87 -6.72 0.65
CA TYR A 17 1.91 -6.07 -0.66
C TYR A 17 1.89 -7.07 -1.82
N ASP A 18 2.72 -8.11 -1.75
CA ASP A 18 2.81 -9.13 -2.80
C ASP A 18 1.50 -9.91 -2.96
N TYR A 19 0.79 -10.15 -1.84
CA TYR A 19 -0.54 -10.76 -1.85
C TYR A 19 -1.56 -9.83 -2.52
N TYR A 20 -1.55 -8.54 -2.23
CA TYR A 20 -2.47 -7.60 -2.88
C TYR A 20 -2.22 -7.52 -4.39
N ILE A 21 -0.95 -7.49 -4.82
CA ILE A 21 -0.58 -7.47 -6.24
C ILE A 21 -0.97 -8.77 -6.94
N SER A 22 -0.75 -9.92 -6.32
CA SER A 22 -1.09 -11.22 -6.92
C SER A 22 -2.59 -11.33 -7.17
N VAL A 23 -3.43 -10.98 -6.19
CA VAL A 23 -4.89 -10.98 -6.33
C VAL A 23 -5.35 -9.98 -7.39
N ALA A 24 -4.81 -8.76 -7.39
CA ALA A 24 -5.19 -7.74 -8.36
C ALA A 24 -4.85 -8.17 -9.80
N LYS A 25 -3.68 -8.80 -10.01
CA LYS A 25 -3.28 -9.33 -11.32
C LYS A 25 -4.12 -10.54 -11.73
N GLU A 26 -4.33 -11.50 -10.82
CA GLU A 26 -5.15 -12.69 -11.07
C GLU A 26 -6.57 -12.30 -11.49
N LYS A 27 -7.17 -11.32 -10.83
CA LYS A 27 -8.56 -10.89 -11.09
C LYS A 27 -8.67 -9.76 -12.12
N SER A 28 -7.58 -9.36 -12.75
CA SER A 28 -7.55 -8.27 -13.75
C SER A 28 -8.57 -8.45 -14.89
N PHE A 29 -8.83 -9.70 -15.31
CA PHE A 29 -9.83 -10.02 -16.33
C PHE A 29 -11.28 -9.65 -15.96
N LEU A 30 -11.56 -9.34 -14.68
CA LEU A 30 -12.85 -8.85 -14.22
C LEU A 30 -12.99 -7.33 -14.36
N SER A 31 -11.91 -6.59 -14.63
CA SER A 31 -11.94 -5.13 -14.75
C SER A 31 -12.98 -4.67 -15.77
N GLY A 32 -13.75 -3.64 -15.42
CA GLY A 32 -14.88 -3.15 -16.22
C GLY A 32 -16.17 -3.97 -16.13
N LYS A 33 -16.15 -5.19 -15.56
CA LYS A 33 -17.38 -5.99 -15.34
C LYS A 33 -18.17 -5.46 -14.15
N GLN A 34 -19.50 -5.54 -14.24
CA GLN A 34 -20.41 -5.16 -13.17
C GLN A 34 -20.27 -6.13 -11.99
N MET A 35 -20.14 -5.61 -10.77
CA MET A 35 -20.17 -6.40 -9.55
C MET A 35 -21.58 -6.93 -9.32
N GLN A 36 -21.68 -8.24 -9.07
CA GLN A 36 -22.93 -8.90 -8.69
C GLN A 36 -22.94 -9.06 -7.17
N ASP A 37 -23.81 -8.30 -6.52
CA ASP A 37 -24.06 -8.42 -5.09
C ASP A 37 -25.26 -9.37 -4.85
N PRO A 38 -25.13 -10.40 -3.99
CA PRO A 38 -26.19 -11.39 -3.79
C PRO A 38 -27.45 -10.83 -3.13
N PHE A 39 -27.38 -9.64 -2.52
CA PHE A 39 -28.51 -8.94 -1.91
C PHE A 39 -29.13 -7.90 -2.86
N GLY A 40 -28.61 -7.77 -4.09
CA GLY A 40 -29.13 -6.87 -5.12
C GLY A 40 -28.54 -5.46 -5.09
N ASP A 41 -27.57 -5.18 -4.22
CA ASP A 41 -26.97 -3.85 -4.11
C ASP A 41 -26.07 -3.50 -5.30
N LYS A 42 -26.21 -2.26 -5.79
CA LYS A 42 -25.37 -1.74 -6.88
C LYS A 42 -24.01 -1.30 -6.33
N ARG A 43 -23.01 -2.19 -6.41
CA ARG A 43 -21.61 -1.88 -6.03
C ARG A 43 -20.78 -1.17 -7.11
N GLY A 44 -21.24 -1.16 -8.36
CA GLY A 44 -20.52 -0.59 -9.50
C GLY A 44 -19.75 -1.65 -10.29
N LYS A 45 -18.60 -1.27 -10.87
CA LYS A 45 -17.75 -2.13 -11.70
C LYS A 45 -16.43 -2.43 -11.01
N PHE A 46 -15.87 -3.60 -11.27
CA PHE A 46 -14.49 -3.88 -10.87
C PHE A 46 -13.53 -2.93 -11.58
N ASP A 47 -12.54 -2.44 -10.85
CA ASP A 47 -11.49 -1.55 -11.37
C ASP A 47 -10.14 -1.98 -10.78
N TYR A 48 -9.70 -3.17 -11.21
CA TYR A 48 -8.44 -3.76 -10.74
C TYR A 48 -7.23 -2.99 -11.26
N GLU A 49 -7.35 -2.30 -12.40
CA GLU A 49 -6.30 -1.46 -12.97
C GLU A 49 -5.98 -0.28 -12.03
N SER A 50 -7.00 0.48 -11.62
CA SER A 50 -6.80 1.57 -10.66
C SER A 50 -6.34 1.08 -9.30
N ILE A 51 -6.79 -0.09 -8.85
CA ILE A 51 -6.33 -0.68 -7.59
C ILE A 51 -4.83 -0.97 -7.66
N LEU A 52 -4.36 -1.61 -8.74
CA LEU A 52 -2.96 -1.96 -8.93
C LEU A 52 -2.07 -0.71 -8.95
N ALA A 53 -2.46 0.32 -9.71
CA ALA A 53 -1.74 1.59 -9.75
C ALA A 53 -1.66 2.28 -8.37
N LYS A 54 -2.73 2.20 -7.57
CA LYS A 54 -2.74 2.75 -6.21
C LYS A 54 -1.83 1.96 -5.26
N LEU A 55 -1.80 0.63 -5.35
CA LEU A 55 -0.93 -0.20 -4.53
C LEU A 55 0.55 0.12 -4.79
N GLU A 56 0.95 0.21 -6.07
CA GLU A 56 2.31 0.58 -6.47
C GLU A 56 2.69 1.97 -5.95
N LYS A 57 1.78 2.94 -6.07
CA LYS A 57 1.99 4.31 -5.56
C LYS A 57 2.19 4.33 -4.05
N ILE A 58 1.40 3.56 -3.30
CA ILE A 58 1.55 3.46 -1.84
C ILE A 58 2.92 2.86 -1.49
N LYS A 59 3.28 1.73 -2.12
CA LYS A 59 4.57 1.06 -1.88
C LYS A 59 5.75 1.98 -2.15
N SER A 60 5.78 2.64 -3.31
CA SER A 60 6.82 3.61 -3.67
C SER A 60 6.92 4.77 -2.67
N SER A 61 5.78 5.28 -2.18
CA SER A 61 5.76 6.35 -1.17
C SER A 61 6.33 5.90 0.18
N LEU A 62 6.08 4.65 0.58
CA LEU A 62 6.61 4.08 1.82
C LEU A 62 8.11 3.81 1.74
N ASP A 63 8.57 3.25 0.63
CA ASP A 63 9.99 2.96 0.42
C ASP A 63 10.80 4.26 0.39
N THR A 64 10.28 5.32 -0.26
CA THR A 64 10.89 6.66 -0.26
C THR A 64 10.96 7.26 1.15
N LYS A 65 9.93 7.04 1.97
CA LYS A 65 9.90 7.55 3.35
C LYS A 65 10.87 6.81 4.27
N GLN A 66 11.01 5.50 4.11
CA GLN A 66 11.99 4.71 4.86
C GLN A 66 13.42 5.13 4.51
N ALA A 67 13.73 5.33 3.23
CA ALA A 67 15.05 5.78 2.77
C ALA A 67 15.47 7.12 3.39
N ARG A 68 14.52 8.04 3.60
CA ARG A 68 14.77 9.35 4.25
C ARG A 68 15.00 9.23 5.76
N CYS A 69 14.33 8.31 6.46
CA CYS A 69 14.55 8.12 7.89
C CYS A 69 15.86 7.39 8.20
N SER A 70 16.40 6.58 7.27
CA SER A 70 17.70 5.91 7.45
C SER A 70 18.91 6.83 7.30
N SER A 71 18.78 7.97 6.61
CA SER A 71 19.91 8.89 6.34
C SER A 71 20.20 9.88 7.48
N ASP A 72 19.32 10.01 8.47
CA ASP A 72 19.45 11.02 9.54
C ASP A 72 20.17 10.49 10.80
N LEU A 73 20.58 9.22 10.85
CA LEU A 73 21.20 8.58 12.02
C LEU A 73 22.73 8.44 11.97
N SER A 74 23.42 9.00 10.97
CA SER A 74 24.88 8.90 10.82
C SER A 74 25.64 10.19 11.15
N GLY A 75 25.04 11.11 11.91
CA GLY A 75 25.52 12.49 12.07
C GLY A 75 25.90 12.93 13.47
N GLU A 76 26.20 12.03 14.42
CA GLU A 76 26.73 12.43 15.75
C GLU A 76 27.84 11.46 16.19
N SER A 77 29.09 11.83 15.90
CA SER A 77 30.24 11.43 16.71
C SER A 77 31.06 12.68 17.00
N SER A 78 30.79 13.25 18.16
CA SER A 78 31.47 14.36 18.82
C SER A 78 32.98 14.10 18.95
N GLY A 79 33.76 15.14 18.71
CA GLY A 79 35.19 15.15 19.01
C GLY A 79 35.46 15.20 20.51
N ASP A 80 36.59 14.63 20.92
CA ASP A 80 37.27 14.94 22.19
C ASP A 80 38.76 14.56 22.08
N ASN A 81 39.59 15.60 22.29
CA ASN A 81 41.05 15.67 22.54
C ASN A 81 42.05 15.41 21.40
#